data_AF-A0A945ZI40-F1
#
_entry.id   AF-A0A945ZI40-F1
#
_cell.length_a   1.000
_cell.length_b   1.000
_cell.length_c   1.000
_cell.angle_alpha   90.00
_cell.angle_beta   90.00
_cell.angle_gamma   90.00
#
_symmetry.space_group_name_H-M   'P 1'
#
loop_
_entity.id
_entity.type
_entity.pdbx_description
1 polymer ?
#
loop_
_entity_poly.entity_id
_entity_poly.type
_entity_poly.pdbx_seq_one_letter_code
_entity_poly.pdbx_strand_id
1 'polypeptide(L)' 'GTGQEMVPILSVDGKSMGDGAGAGAPGKVTRQLQKRYDDVIRGRDERYAHWLTPVYG' A
#
# COMPACT_ATOMS: atom_id res chain seq x y z
N GLY A 1 -5.31 6.11 -4.31
CA GLY A 1 -5.46 7.53 -4.70
C GLY A 1 -4.70 8.39 -3.71
N THR A 2 -4.28 9.61 -4.04
CA THR A 2 -3.32 10.36 -3.20
C THR A 2 -3.72 10.48 -1.72
N GLY A 3 -4.99 10.75 -1.40
CA GLY A 3 -5.44 10.86 -0.01
C GLY A 3 -5.63 9.52 0.73
N GLN A 4 -5.89 8.45 -0.01
CA GLN A 4 -6.14 7.10 0.53
C GLN A 4 -4.89 6.22 0.42
N GLU A 5 -3.84 6.69 -0.25
CA GLU A 5 -2.66 5.90 -0.60
C GLU A 5 -3.05 4.54 -1.23
N MET A 6 -2.68 3.45 -0.56
CA MET A 6 -3.12 2.08 -0.84
C MET A 6 -3.90 1.50 0.33
N VAL A 7 -5.22 1.47 0.20
CA VAL A 7 -6.15 0.82 1.13
C VAL A 7 -6.66 -0.49 0.53
N PRO A 8 -6.61 -1.61 1.26
CA PRO A 8 -7.12 -2.90 0.81
C PRO A 8 -8.65 -2.93 0.84
N ILE A 9 -9.27 -3.54 -0.17
CA ILE A 9 -10.68 -3.91 -0.14
C ILE A 9 -10.80 -5.27 0.52
N LEU A 10 -11.50 -5.34 1.66
CA LEU A 10 -11.61 -6.55 2.48
C LEU A 10 -12.93 -7.30 2.28
N SER A 11 -13.93 -6.63 1.72
CA SER A 11 -15.22 -7.21 1.37
C SER A 11 -15.89 -6.45 0.24
N VAL A 12 -16.77 -7.14 -0.49
CA VAL A 12 -17.67 -6.58 -1.52
C VAL A 12 -19.04 -7.21 -1.33
N ASP A 13 -20.09 -6.38 -1.25
CA ASP A 13 -21.47 -6.82 -1.07
C ASP A 13 -21.67 -7.79 0.11
N GLY A 14 -21.01 -7.52 1.23
CA GLY A 14 -21.09 -8.34 2.44
C GLY A 14 -20.30 -9.65 2.38
N LYS A 15 -19.61 -9.94 1.27
CA LYS A 15 -18.75 -11.11 1.12
C LYS A 15 -17.30 -10.73 1.40
N SER A 16 -16.66 -11.41 2.34
CA SER A 16 -15.24 -11.23 2.61
C SER A 16 -14.39 -11.64 1.41
N MET A 17 -13.35 -10.86 1.14
CA MET A 17 -12.33 -11.20 0.14
C MET A 17 -11.36 -12.24 0.70
N GLY A 18 -10.99 -13.23 -0.13
CA GLY A 18 -10.08 -14.32 0.23
C GLY A 18 -10.78 -15.49 0.93
N ASP A 19 -10.01 -16.56 1.15
CA ASP A 19 -10.52 -17.85 1.65
C ASP A 19 -9.91 -18.24 2.99
N GLY A 20 -10.61 -19.11 3.72
CA GLY A 20 -10.13 -19.70 4.98
C GLY A 20 -9.85 -18.67 6.07
N ALA A 21 -8.88 -18.97 6.94
CA ALA A 21 -8.53 -18.11 8.09
C ALA A 21 -8.00 -16.71 7.71
N GLY A 22 -7.65 -16.48 6.43
CA GLY A 22 -7.20 -15.19 5.92
C GLY A 22 -8.31 -14.32 5.32
N ALA A 23 -9.55 -14.81 5.25
CA ALA A 23 -10.67 -14.07 4.69
C ALA A 23 -10.90 -12.75 5.45
N GLY A 24 -11.06 -11.66 4.70
CA GLY A 24 -11.24 -10.32 5.28
C GLY A 24 -9.95 -9.65 5.77
N ALA A 25 -8.77 -10.21 5.47
CA ALA A 25 -7.48 -9.59 5.75
C ALA A 25 -6.75 -9.20 4.44
N PRO A 26 -5.88 -8.18 4.47
CA PRO A 26 -5.07 -7.84 3.30
C PRO A 26 -4.12 -8.99 2.95
N GLY A 27 -4.17 -9.45 1.70
CA GLY A 27 -3.29 -10.50 1.20
C GLY A 27 -1.81 -10.10 1.17
N LYS A 28 -0.92 -11.09 1.05
CA LYS A 28 0.54 -10.92 1.03
C LYS A 28 1.00 -9.91 -0.02
N VAL A 29 0.45 -9.97 -1.24
CA VAL A 29 0.80 -9.05 -2.33
C VAL A 29 0.43 -7.61 -1.97
N THR A 30 -0.79 -7.38 -1.47
CA THR A 30 -1.23 -6.05 -1.05
C THR A 30 -0.33 -5.48 0.05
N ARG A 31 0.03 -6.29 1.06
CA ARG A 31 0.97 -5.89 2.12
C ARG A 31 2.35 -5.52 1.58
N GLN A 32 2.87 -6.29 0.62
CA GLN A 32 4.15 -6.00 -0.01
C GLN A 32 4.10 -4.68 -0.80
N LEU A 33 3.03 -4.45 -1.57
CA LEU A 33 2.85 -3.20 -2.31
C LEU A 33 2.71 -2.00 -1.37
N GLN A 34 1.88 -2.11 -0.33
CA GLN A 34 1.75 -1.08 0.70
C GLN A 34 3.11 -0.69 1.29
N LYS A 35 3.93 -1.69 1.68
CA LYS A 35 5.28 -1.42 2.19
C LYS A 35 6.16 -0.72 1.15
N ARG A 36 6.16 -1.20 -0.10
CA ARG A 36 6.98 -0.62 -1.17
C ARG A 36 6.61 0.83 -1.46
N TYR A 37 5.32 1.13 -1.52
CA TYR A 37 4.84 2.50 -1.68
C TYR A 37 5.25 3.38 -0.51
N ASP A 38 5.08 2.91 0.74
CA ASP A 38 5.50 3.62 1.95
C ASP A 38 7.00 3.95 1.94
N ASP A 39 7.84 2.97 1.56
CA ASP A 39 9.28 3.13 1.41
C ASP A 39 9.61 4.20 0.34
N VAL A 40 8.92 4.18 -0.80
CA VAL A 40 9.14 5.14 -1.90
C VAL A 40 8.73 6.56 -1.51
N ILE A 41 7.52 6.77 -0.99
CA ILE A 41 7.01 8.13 -0.72
C ILE A 41 7.71 8.80 0.47
N ARG A 42 8.34 8.01 1.34
CA ARG A 42 9.18 8.50 2.47
C ARG A 42 10.66 8.61 2.11
N GLY A 43 11.03 8.36 0.86
CA GLY A 43 12.43 8.46 0.41
C GLY A 43 13.37 7.41 0.98
N ARG A 44 12.85 6.25 1.42
CA ARG A 44 13.65 5.11 1.88
C ARG A 44 14.13 4.21 0.74
N ASP A 45 13.69 4.49 -0.49
CA ASP A 45 14.08 3.76 -1.70
C ASP A 45 14.74 4.72 -2.70
N GLU A 46 16.07 4.73 -2.73
CA GLU A 46 16.88 5.64 -3.56
C GLU A 46 16.58 5.54 -5.06
N ARG A 47 16.11 4.37 -5.52
CA ARG A 47 15.75 4.14 -6.93
C ARG A 47 14.64 5.09 -7.40
N TYR A 48 13.84 5.59 -6.46
CA TYR A 48 12.71 6.49 -6.71
C TYR A 48 12.93 7.90 -6.15
N ALA A 49 14.16 8.26 -5.77
CA ALA A 49 14.45 9.61 -5.26
C ALA A 49 14.03 10.72 -6.22
N HIS A 50 14.06 10.45 -7.53
CA HIS A 50 13.63 11.37 -8.58
C HIS A 50 12.12 11.68 -8.59
N TRP A 51 11.30 10.97 -7.81
CA TRP A 51 9.87 11.27 -7.62
C TRP A 51 9.61 12.27 -6.49
N LEU A 52 10.62 12.54 -5.66
CA LEU A 52 10.49 13.38 -4.47
C LEU A 52 11.09 14.76 -4.73
N THR A 53 10.45 15.80 -4.19
CA THR A 53 10.98 17.17 -4.20
C THR A 53 11.27 17.59 -2.76
N PRO A 54 12.55 17.66 -2.34
CA PRO A 54 12.91 18.21 -1.04
C PRO A 54 12.48 19.69 -0.95
N VAL A 55 11.87 20.08 0.17
CA VAL A 55 11.39 21.45 0.39
C VAL A 55 12.18 22.21 1.45
N TYR A 56 13.09 21.53 2.14
CA TYR A 56 14.04 22.13 3.08
C TYR A 56 15.42 22.19 2.40
N GLY A 57 16.07 23.35 2.53
CA GLY A 57 17.37 23.68 1.97
C GLY A 57 17.80 25.05 2.47
#